data_AF-A0A938ZSJ4-F1
#
_entry.id   AF-A0A938ZSJ4-F1
#
_cell.length_a   1.000
_cell.length_b   1.000
_cell.length_c   1.000
_cell.angle_alpha   90.00
_cell.angle_beta   90.00
_cell.angle_gamma   90.00
#
_symmetry.space_group_name_H-M   'P 1'
#
loop_
_entity.id
_entity.type
_entity.pdbx_description
1 polymer ?
#
loop_
_entity_poly.entity_id
_entity_poly.type
_entity_poly.pdbx_seq_one_letter_code
_entity_poly.pdbx_strand_id
1 'polypeptide(L)'
;MSLIEKLTPEQEALIPVYREKWRAIALSTERIDREKAAEAVKVAYTAFGFEEPDIIFCDSPYAGLKIVIQKQLKHRFNTEFHNQLLYQFRNELRS
;
A
#
# COMPACT_ATOMS: atom_id res chain seq x y z
N MET A 1 1.60 21.93 23.36
CA MET A 1 2.22 22.37 22.09
C MET A 1 1.70 23.76 21.77
N SER A 2 2.59 24.73 21.58
CA SER A 2 2.22 26.08 21.11
C SER A 2 2.07 26.07 19.59
N LEU A 3 1.03 26.71 19.09
CA LEU A 3 0.85 26.93 17.66
C LEU A 3 1.85 27.98 17.16
N ILE A 4 2.37 27.75 15.96
CA ILE A 4 3.22 28.72 15.25
C ILE A 4 2.32 29.69 14.48
N GLU A 5 2.44 30.99 14.76
CA GLU A 5 1.65 32.05 14.08
C GLU A 5 2.32 32.57 12.80
N LYS A 6 3.67 32.58 12.77
CA LYS A 6 4.47 33.01 11.62
C LYS A 6 5.74 32.19 11.50
N LEU A 7 6.19 31.98 10.27
CA LEU A 7 7.49 31.37 10.00
C LEU A 7 8.62 32.33 10.38
N THR A 8 9.73 31.79 10.85
CA THR A 8 10.95 32.59 11.02
C THR A 8 11.58 32.86 9.64
N PRO A 9 12.37 33.93 9.49
CA PRO A 9 13.08 34.21 8.23
C PRO A 9 13.91 33.01 7.74
N GLU A 10 14.50 32.24 8.66
CA GLU A 10 15.25 31.03 8.35
C GLU A 10 14.35 29.91 7.81
N GLN A 11 13.14 29.75 8.36
CA GLN A 11 12.16 28.78 7.86
C GLN A 11 11.62 29.17 6.49
N GLU A 12 11.34 30.45 6.25
CA GLU A 12 10.89 30.96 4.95
C GLU A 12 11.97 30.76 3.88
N ALA A 13 13.24 31.01 4.22
CA ALA A 13 14.37 30.79 3.33
C ALA A 13 14.52 29.31 2.90
N LEU A 14 14.02 28.36 3.69
CA LEU A 14 14.02 26.93 3.36
C LEU A 14 12.88 26.50 2.42
N ILE A 15 11.80 27.28 2.31
CA ILE A 15 10.67 26.97 1.42
C ILE A 15 11.13 26.71 -0.04
N PRO A 16 11.90 27.60 -0.70
CA PRO A 16 12.33 27.36 -2.07
C PRO A 16 13.24 26.12 -2.20
N VAL A 17 14.05 25.82 -1.17
CA VAL A 17 14.94 24.66 -1.15
C VAL A 17 14.13 23.37 -1.13
N TYR A 18 13.15 23.26 -0.22
CA TYR A 18 12.29 22.07 -0.15
C TYR A 18 11.37 21.96 -1.37
N ARG A 19 10.88 23.09 -1.89
CA ARG A 19 10.09 23.11 -3.12
C ARG A 19 10.88 22.49 -4.27
N GLU A 20 12.12 22.92 -4.48
CA GLU A 20 12.93 22.38 -5.57
C GLU A 20 13.32 20.92 -5.34
N LYS A 21 13.64 20.54 -4.09
CA LYS A 21 13.89 19.14 -3.71
C LYS A 21 12.72 18.24 -4.11
N TRP A 22 11.50 18.58 -3.70
CA TRP A 22 10.32 17.76 -3.99
C TRP A 22 9.93 17.80 -5.46
N ARG A 23 10.12 18.94 -6.14
CA ARG A 23 9.92 19.06 -7.58
C ARG A 23 10.87 18.14 -8.35
N ALA A 24 12.15 18.10 -8.00
CA ALA A 24 13.13 17.23 -8.64
C ALA A 24 12.77 15.75 -8.46
N ILE A 25 12.33 15.35 -7.26
CA ILE A 25 11.89 13.98 -6.98
C ILE A 25 10.64 13.64 -7.80
N ALA A 26 9.63 14.51 -7.82
CA ALA A 26 8.35 14.27 -8.51
C ALA A 26 8.49 14.17 -10.04
N LEU A 27 9.47 14.86 -10.62
CA LEU A 27 9.75 14.85 -12.06
C LEU A 27 10.80 13.79 -12.47
N SER A 28 11.38 13.07 -11.51
CA SER A 28 12.35 12.02 -11.80
C SER A 28 11.68 10.84 -12.49
N THR A 29 12.35 10.32 -13.52
CA THR A 29 12.00 9.06 -14.20
C THR A 29 12.95 7.92 -13.83
N GLU A 30 13.87 8.16 -12.88
CA GLU A 30 14.74 7.14 -12.35
C GLU A 30 13.94 6.03 -11.65
N ARG A 31 14.48 4.82 -11.64
CA ARG A 31 13.84 3.71 -10.94
C ARG A 31 13.84 4.00 -9.43
N ILE A 32 12.70 3.77 -8.81
CA ILE A 32 12.57 3.85 -7.35
C ILE A 32 13.40 2.75 -6.67
N ASP A 33 14.00 3.12 -5.53
CA ASP A 33 14.57 2.17 -4.58
C ASP A 33 13.44 1.40 -3.88
N ARG A 34 13.19 0.17 -4.34
CA ARG A 34 12.05 -0.65 -3.89
C ARG A 34 12.11 -0.99 -2.40
N GLU A 35 13.30 -1.18 -1.85
CA GLU A 35 13.50 -1.54 -0.44
C GLU A 35 13.17 -0.34 0.45
N LYS A 36 13.75 0.83 0.16
CA LYS A 36 13.45 2.05 0.92
C LYS A 36 12.00 2.49 0.80
N ALA A 37 11.41 2.34 -0.39
CA ALA A 37 10.00 2.65 -0.59
C ALA A 37 9.10 1.71 0.25
N ALA A 38 9.41 0.42 0.27
CA ALA A 38 8.65 -0.55 1.07
C ALA A 38 8.77 -0.27 2.58
N GLU A 39 9.98 0.01 3.06
CA GLU A 39 10.23 0.36 4.46
C GLU A 39 9.45 1.62 4.87
N ALA A 40 9.50 2.68 4.06
CA ALA A 40 8.77 3.92 4.34
C ALA A 40 7.25 3.70 4.43
N VAL A 41 6.68 2.89 3.55
CA VAL A 41 5.24 2.56 3.57
C VAL A 41 4.90 1.78 4.84
N LYS A 42 5.70 0.78 5.23
CA LYS A 42 5.50 0.00 6.46
C LYS A 42 5.53 0.88 7.69
N VAL A 43 6.56 1.73 7.82
CA VAL A 43 6.68 2.69 8.93
C VAL A 43 5.45 3.58 9.02
N ALA A 44 4.93 4.06 7.89
CA ALA A 44 3.73 4.88 7.88
C ALA A 44 2.51 4.10 8.42
N TYR A 45 2.28 2.87 7.92
CA TYR A 45 1.17 2.03 8.39
C TYR A 45 1.26 1.74 9.89
N THR A 46 2.45 1.35 10.37
CA THR A 46 2.69 1.11 11.80
C THR A 46 2.45 2.36 12.64
N ALA A 47 2.86 3.54 12.16
CA ALA A 47 2.63 4.81 12.87
C ALA A 47 1.13 5.15 13.02
N PHE A 48 0.28 4.67 12.11
CA PHE A 48 -1.17 4.80 12.20
C PHE A 48 -1.86 3.62 12.92
N GLY A 49 -1.10 2.64 13.43
CA GLY A 49 -1.63 1.47 14.13
C GLY A 49 -2.25 0.41 13.20
N PHE A 50 -1.92 0.43 11.91
CA PHE A 50 -2.32 -0.60 10.96
C PHE A 50 -1.29 -1.73 10.89
N GLU A 51 -1.75 -2.92 10.50
CA GLU A 51 -0.86 -4.03 10.15
C GLU A 51 -0.01 -3.68 8.92
N GLU A 52 1.19 -4.27 8.84
CA GLU A 52 2.07 -4.06 7.70
C GLU A 52 1.41 -4.55 6.40
N PRO A 53 1.43 -3.73 5.34
CA PRO A 53 0.80 -4.12 4.08
C PRO A 53 1.68 -5.06 3.25
N ASP A 54 1.03 -5.90 2.47
CA ASP A 54 1.64 -6.60 1.33
C ASP A 54 1.95 -5.59 0.21
N ILE A 55 3.24 -5.37 -0.07
CA ILE A 55 3.69 -4.44 -1.14
C ILE A 55 4.11 -5.24 -2.37
N ILE A 56 3.51 -4.93 -3.52
CA ILE A 56 3.78 -5.61 -4.79
C ILE A 56 4.22 -4.59 -5.84
N PHE A 57 5.46 -4.73 -6.31
CA PHE A 57 5.97 -3.96 -7.43
C PHE A 57 5.68 -4.66 -8.75
N CYS A 58 5.10 -3.93 -9.71
CA CYS A 58 4.73 -4.46 -11.01
C CYS A 58 5.39 -3.63 -12.11
N ASP A 59 5.83 -4.28 -13.19
CA ASP A 59 6.51 -3.60 -14.30
C ASP A 59 5.53 -2.91 -15.27
N SER A 60 4.23 -3.17 -15.16
CA SER A 60 3.18 -2.48 -15.90
C SER A 60 1.83 -2.54 -15.19
N PRO A 61 0.88 -1.64 -15.53
CA PRO A 61 -0.49 -1.70 -15.02
C PRO A 61 -1.18 -3.03 -15.33
N TYR A 62 -0.95 -3.61 -16.52
CA TYR A 62 -1.53 -4.90 -16.90
C TYR A 62 -1.02 -6.05 -16.04
N ALA A 63 0.29 -6.07 -15.72
CA ALA A 63 0.84 -7.07 -14.80
C ALA A 63 0.22 -6.95 -13.41
N GLY A 64 0.03 -5.72 -12.91
CA GLY A 64 -0.67 -5.46 -11.65
C GLY A 64 -2.11 -5.96 -11.67
N LEU A 65 -2.86 -5.66 -12.72
CA LEU A 65 -4.24 -6.13 -12.90
C LEU A 65 -4.32 -7.66 -12.87
N LYS A 66 -3.40 -8.34 -13.56
CA LYS A 66 -3.35 -9.80 -13.58
C LYS A 66 -3.15 -10.38 -12.17
N ILE A 67 -2.25 -9.80 -11.38
CA ILE A 67 -2.01 -10.23 -9.98
C ILE A 67 -3.26 -10.03 -9.13
N VAL A 68 -3.93 -8.87 -9.25
CA VAL A 68 -5.16 -8.57 -8.51
C VAL A 68 -6.26 -9.58 -8.85
N ILE A 69 -6.51 -9.81 -10.15
CA ILE A 69 -7.50 -10.78 -10.62
C ILE A 69 -7.18 -12.19 -10.11
N GLN A 70 -5.92 -12.62 -10.20
CA GLN A 70 -5.50 -13.93 -9.70
C GLN A 70 -5.73 -14.09 -8.20
N LYS A 71 -5.36 -13.08 -7.40
CA LYS A 71 -5.61 -13.08 -5.94
C LYS A 71 -7.11 -13.15 -5.63
N GLN A 72 -7.93 -12.34 -6.32
CA GLN A 72 -9.38 -12.31 -6.13
C GLN A 72 -10.05 -13.62 -6.55
N LEU A 73 -9.67 -14.18 -7.70
CA LEU A 73 -10.19 -15.46 -8.19
C LEU A 73 -9.83 -16.60 -7.23
N LYS A 74 -8.59 -16.65 -6.74
CA LYS A 74 -8.17 -17.66 -5.76
C LYS A 74 -8.96 -17.53 -4.45
N HIS A 75 -9.13 -16.31 -3.94
CA HIS A 75 -9.94 -16.07 -2.75
C HIS A 75 -11.40 -16.53 -2.97
N ARG A 76 -12.03 -16.07 -4.06
CA ARG A 76 -13.42 -16.43 -4.39
C ARG A 76 -13.60 -17.94 -4.53
N PHE A 77 -12.72 -18.60 -5.27
CA PHE A 77 -12.77 -20.05 -5.45
C PHE A 77 -12.68 -20.79 -4.10
N ASN A 78 -11.73 -20.39 -3.25
CA ASN A 78 -11.56 -21.01 -1.93
C ASN A 78 -12.80 -20.83 -1.04
N THR A 79 -13.41 -19.64 -1.05
CA THR A 79 -14.63 -19.37 -0.27
C THR A 79 -15.81 -20.19 -0.77
N GLU A 80 -16.06 -20.20 -2.08
CA GLU A 80 -17.16 -20.97 -2.68
C GLU A 80 -16.99 -22.47 -2.45
N PHE A 81 -15.79 -22.99 -2.68
CA PHE A 81 -15.48 -24.40 -2.45
C PHE A 81 -15.68 -24.79 -0.98
N HIS A 82 -15.18 -23.97 -0.04
CA HIS A 82 -15.34 -24.25 1.39
C HIS A 82 -16.81 -24.26 1.81
N ASN A 83 -17.60 -23.29 1.33
CA ASN A 83 -19.03 -23.22 1.61
C ASN A 83 -19.78 -24.43 1.06
N GLN A 84 -19.46 -24.85 -0.16
CA GLN A 84 -20.08 -26.02 -0.80
C GLN A 84 -19.75 -27.31 -0.03
N LEU A 85 -18.48 -27.48 0.38
CA LEU A 85 -18.03 -28.62 1.17
C LEU A 85 -18.75 -28.67 2.53
N LEU A 86 -18.82 -27.55 3.25
CA LEU A 86 -19.51 -27.45 4.53
C LEU A 86 -21.01 -27.76 4.41
N TYR A 87 -21.65 -27.32 3.32
CA TYR A 87 -23.04 -27.62 3.06
C TYR A 87 -23.28 -29.13 2.86
N GLN A 88 -22.40 -29.80 2.10
CA GLN A 88 -22.48 -31.26 1.90
C GLN A 88 -22.31 -32.02 3.23
N PHE A 89 -21.26 -31.74 3.99
CA PHE A 89 -21.03 -32.39 5.29
C PHE A 89 -22.17 -32.16 6.28
N ARG A 90 -22.75 -30.95 6.32
CA ARG A 90 -23.89 -30.66 7.20
C ARG A 90 -25.13 -31.50 6.85
N ASN A 91 -25.36 -31.74 5.56
CA ASN A 91 -26.51 -32.52 5.12
C ASN A 91 -26.32 -34.01 5.40
N GLU A 92 -25.11 -34.54 5.22
CA GLU A 92 -24.76 -35.93 5.54
C GLU A 92 -24.84 -36.24 7.03
N LEU A 93 -24.50 -35.28 7.91
CA LEU A 93 -24.64 -35.44 9.36
C LEU A 93 -26.08 -35.27 9.88
N ARG A 94 -26.99 -34.78 9.04
CA ARG A 94 -28.42 -34.61 9.36
C ARG A 94 -29.29 -35.76 8.86
N SER A 95 -28.77 -36.62 7.99
CA SER A 95 -29.41 -37.87 7.52
C SER A 95 -29.00 -39.05 8.39
#